data_AF-A0A380EGA8-F1
#
_entry.id   AF-A0A380EGA8-F1
#
_cell.length_a   1.000
_cell.length_b   1.000
_cell.length_c   1.000
_cell.angle_alpha   90.00
_cell.angle_beta   90.00
_cell.angle_gamma   90.00
#
_symmetry.space_group_name_H-M   'P 1'
#
loop_
_entity.id
_entity.type
_entity.pdbx_description
1 polymer ?
#
loop_
_entity_poly.entity_id
_entity_poly.type
_entity_poly.pdbx_seq_one_letter_code
_entity_poly.pdbx_strand_id
1 'polypeptide(L)'
;MNISKDSKELESREKELLKYFPSDYKKPDEKISDTERKLNSKEFYNIKRKDKQTIIQYIVNYDVNITEKKEVKVKKKKKSEKDKDEYETKTEEKQRKVNQNILINIPIKSENNKYVVVEYPYFTPIPDSQLNKAKMVEDNLKDNKREDNPKAKAFIEDFFNKYASSKSDDMAYLMDNPEGLEGTREVSQIREIRLYPKGDDYVAKVEILMKDKDSPLENLEHYTLDITKKDGKYYVKNMTNSIGG
;
A
#
# COMPACT_ATOMS: atom_id res chain seq x y z
N MET A 1 -14.81 -10.15 -9.81
CA MET A 1 -15.23 -8.98 -9.01
C MET A 1 -16.12 -8.04 -9.81
N ASN A 2 -15.74 -7.62 -11.02
CA ASN A 2 -16.61 -6.77 -11.85
C ASN A 2 -17.95 -7.45 -12.15
N ILE A 3 -19.04 -6.68 -12.19
CA ILE A 3 -20.38 -7.09 -12.59
C ILE A 3 -20.91 -5.96 -13.49
N SER A 4 -21.12 -6.26 -14.77
CA SER A 4 -21.64 -5.30 -15.75
C SER A 4 -23.16 -5.42 -15.87
N LYS A 5 -23.82 -4.39 -16.40
CA LYS A 5 -25.21 -4.48 -16.87
C LYS A 5 -25.30 -5.00 -18.31
N ASP A 6 -24.19 -5.01 -19.05
CA ASP A 6 -24.14 -5.56 -20.39
C ASP A 6 -24.16 -7.09 -20.35
N SER A 7 -25.11 -7.70 -21.08
CA SER A 7 -25.31 -9.14 -21.07
C SER A 7 -24.13 -9.92 -21.66
N LYS A 8 -23.45 -9.39 -22.68
CA LYS A 8 -22.28 -10.04 -23.29
C LYS A 8 -21.08 -10.01 -22.35
N GLU A 9 -20.90 -8.91 -21.63
CA GLU A 9 -19.86 -8.80 -20.61
C GLU A 9 -20.11 -9.76 -19.44
N LEU A 10 -21.39 -9.95 -19.04
CA LEU A 10 -21.77 -10.95 -18.03
C LEU A 10 -21.47 -12.38 -18.49
N GLU A 11 -21.87 -12.75 -19.71
CA GLU A 11 -21.56 -14.06 -20.27
C GLU A 11 -20.05 -14.31 -20.36
N SER A 12 -19.28 -13.30 -20.76
CA SER A 12 -17.83 -13.38 -20.87
C SER A 12 -17.19 -13.57 -19.49
N ARG A 13 -17.63 -12.80 -18.50
CA ARG A 13 -17.21 -12.94 -17.10
C ARG A 13 -17.48 -14.35 -16.59
N GLU A 14 -18.64 -14.91 -16.89
CA GLU A 14 -19.02 -16.25 -16.44
C GLU A 14 -18.11 -17.32 -17.03
N LYS A 15 -17.84 -17.26 -18.34
CA LYS A 15 -16.89 -18.18 -19.01
C LYS A 15 -15.50 -18.10 -18.41
N GLU A 16 -15.03 -16.89 -18.06
CA GLU A 16 -13.73 -16.73 -17.40
C GLU A 16 -13.73 -17.30 -15.98
N LEU A 17 -14.80 -17.09 -15.19
CA LEU A 17 -14.88 -17.62 -13.84
C LEU A 17 -14.89 -19.15 -13.82
N LEU A 18 -15.60 -19.79 -14.74
CA LEU A 18 -15.69 -21.26 -14.82
C LEU A 18 -14.32 -21.95 -14.94
N LYS A 19 -13.31 -21.28 -15.50
CA LYS A 19 -11.94 -21.82 -15.62
C LYS A 19 -11.24 -22.03 -14.27
N TYR A 20 -11.69 -21.34 -13.23
CA TYR A 20 -11.07 -21.38 -11.90
C TYR A 20 -11.78 -22.32 -10.93
N PHE A 21 -12.95 -22.84 -11.28
CA PHE A 21 -13.73 -23.73 -10.42
C PHE A 21 -13.72 -25.19 -10.95
N PRO A 22 -14.01 -26.18 -10.10
CA PRO A 22 -14.21 -27.56 -10.50
C PRO A 22 -15.43 -27.73 -11.43
N SER A 23 -15.51 -28.87 -12.11
CA SER A 23 -16.57 -29.16 -13.08
C SER A 23 -17.97 -29.24 -12.50
N ASP A 24 -18.11 -29.47 -11.19
CA ASP A 24 -19.39 -29.52 -10.46
C ASP A 24 -19.81 -28.15 -9.89
N TYR A 25 -19.09 -27.07 -10.22
CA TYR A 25 -19.45 -25.72 -9.84
C TYR A 25 -20.86 -25.35 -10.30
N LYS A 26 -21.69 -24.95 -9.35
CA LYS A 26 -23.02 -24.42 -9.60
C LYS A 26 -22.97 -22.90 -9.55
N LYS A 27 -23.30 -22.26 -10.66
CA LYS A 27 -23.46 -20.81 -10.70
C LYS A 27 -24.55 -20.38 -9.70
N PRO A 28 -24.26 -19.44 -8.79
CA PRO A 28 -25.27 -18.89 -7.89
C PRO A 28 -26.26 -18.01 -8.66
N ASP A 29 -27.51 -18.00 -8.20
CA ASP A 29 -28.54 -17.08 -8.70
C ASP A 29 -28.37 -15.71 -8.01
N GLU A 30 -27.67 -14.79 -8.68
CA GLU A 30 -27.37 -13.46 -8.17
C GLU A 30 -28.34 -12.42 -8.76
N LYS A 31 -28.99 -11.62 -7.91
CA LYS A 31 -29.81 -10.49 -8.33
C LYS A 31 -28.93 -9.29 -8.71
N ILE A 32 -28.61 -9.18 -10.00
CA ILE A 32 -27.68 -8.16 -10.52
C ILE A 32 -28.31 -7.16 -11.50
N SER A 33 -29.61 -7.27 -11.80
CA SER A 33 -30.31 -6.46 -12.83
C SER A 33 -30.15 -4.96 -12.65
N ASP A 34 -30.19 -4.50 -11.40
CA ASP A 34 -30.21 -3.07 -11.07
C ASP A 34 -28.88 -2.58 -10.48
N THR A 35 -27.83 -3.39 -10.58
CA THR A 35 -26.53 -3.10 -9.95
C THR A 35 -25.36 -3.38 -10.87
N GLU A 36 -24.42 -2.47 -10.91
CA GLU A 36 -23.10 -2.67 -11.51
C GLU A 36 -22.05 -2.68 -10.39
N ARG A 37 -21.02 -3.52 -10.53
CA ARG A 37 -19.87 -3.52 -9.63
C ARG A 37 -18.59 -3.29 -10.43
N LYS A 38 -17.80 -2.29 -10.02
CA LYS A 38 -16.50 -1.98 -10.61
C LYS A 38 -15.40 -2.10 -9.57
N LEU A 39 -14.46 -3.01 -9.79
CA LEU A 39 -13.25 -3.14 -8.99
C LEU A 39 -12.31 -1.96 -9.27
N ASN A 40 -11.91 -1.24 -8.22
CA ASN A 40 -10.99 -0.12 -8.31
C ASN A 40 -9.55 -0.58 -8.02
N SER A 41 -9.36 -1.37 -6.96
CA SER A 41 -8.06 -1.93 -6.59
C SER A 41 -8.21 -3.29 -5.90
N LYS A 42 -7.12 -4.06 -5.94
CA LYS A 42 -6.95 -5.29 -5.18
C LYS A 42 -5.54 -5.34 -4.61
N GLU A 43 -5.40 -5.74 -3.37
CA GLU A 43 -4.12 -5.88 -2.69
C GLU A 43 -4.07 -7.23 -2.00
N PHE A 44 -2.96 -7.94 -2.16
CA PHE A 44 -2.75 -9.19 -1.45
C PHE A 44 -2.66 -8.91 0.06
N TYR A 45 -3.43 -9.65 0.86
CA TYR A 45 -3.45 -9.46 2.30
C TYR A 45 -2.70 -10.57 3.03
N ASN A 46 -3.12 -11.82 2.83
CA ASN A 46 -2.56 -12.96 3.56
C ASN A 46 -2.92 -14.30 2.89
N ILE A 47 -2.23 -15.36 3.28
CA ILE A 47 -2.61 -16.76 3.02
C ILE A 47 -2.91 -17.44 4.36
N LYS A 48 -4.14 -17.90 4.55
CA LYS A 48 -4.53 -18.72 5.70
C LYS A 48 -4.55 -20.19 5.33
N ARG A 49 -4.13 -21.04 6.25
CA ARG A 49 -4.29 -22.50 6.14
C ARG A 49 -5.21 -22.95 7.28
N LYS A 50 -6.38 -23.50 6.94
CA LYS A 50 -7.37 -23.99 7.90
C LYS A 50 -7.96 -25.30 7.37
N ASP A 51 -8.05 -26.32 8.21
CA ASP A 51 -8.72 -27.60 7.87
C ASP A 51 -8.24 -28.23 6.54
N LYS A 52 -6.92 -28.20 6.27
CA LYS A 52 -6.26 -28.64 5.02
C LYS A 52 -6.66 -27.85 3.76
N GLN A 53 -7.38 -26.75 3.91
CA GLN A 53 -7.71 -25.80 2.85
C GLN A 53 -6.79 -24.57 2.94
N THR A 54 -6.39 -24.05 1.77
CA THR A 54 -5.65 -22.79 1.68
C THR A 54 -6.62 -21.69 1.28
N ILE A 55 -6.66 -20.59 2.01
CA ILE A 55 -7.51 -19.43 1.74
C ILE A 55 -6.61 -18.26 1.39
N ILE A 56 -6.69 -17.79 0.15
CA ILE A 56 -6.00 -16.57 -0.28
C ILE A 56 -6.91 -15.39 0.02
N GLN A 57 -6.38 -14.40 0.73
CA GLN A 57 -7.13 -13.21 1.14
C GLN A 57 -6.61 -11.99 0.38
N TYR A 58 -7.53 -11.21 -0.18
CA TYR A 58 -7.24 -9.92 -0.81
C TYR A 58 -8.08 -8.82 -0.16
N ILE A 59 -7.49 -7.64 0.06
CA ILE A 59 -8.27 -6.42 0.27
C ILE A 59 -8.76 -5.97 -1.11
N VAL A 60 -10.05 -5.72 -1.24
CA VAL A 60 -10.66 -5.23 -2.48
C VAL A 60 -11.38 -3.91 -2.23
N ASN A 61 -11.05 -2.90 -3.04
CA ASN A 61 -11.83 -1.68 -3.14
C ASN A 61 -12.67 -1.72 -4.40
N TYR A 62 -13.98 -1.54 -4.28
CA TYR A 62 -14.88 -1.53 -5.43
C TYR A 62 -16.06 -0.58 -5.22
N ASP A 63 -16.58 -0.09 -6.34
CA ASP A 63 -17.80 0.68 -6.39
C ASP A 63 -18.98 -0.19 -6.80
N VAL A 64 -20.14 0.06 -6.17
CA VAL A 64 -21.43 -0.48 -6.58
C VAL A 64 -22.30 0.67 -7.05
N ASN A 65 -22.65 0.68 -8.33
CA ASN A 65 -23.62 1.61 -8.91
C ASN A 65 -24.99 0.94 -8.87
N ILE A 66 -25.95 1.56 -8.18
CA ILE A 66 -27.29 1.01 -7.94
C ILE A 66 -28.31 1.91 -8.64
N THR A 67 -29.20 1.30 -9.41
CA THR A 67 -30.36 1.96 -10.03
C THR A 67 -31.61 1.65 -9.23
N GLU A 68 -32.22 2.67 -8.64
CA GLU A 68 -33.47 2.56 -7.89
C GLU A 68 -34.62 3.10 -8.75
N LYS A 69 -35.68 2.31 -8.93
CA LYS A 69 -36.92 2.75 -9.57
C LYS A 69 -37.86 3.29 -8.50
N LYS A 70 -38.33 4.53 -8.68
CA LYS A 70 -39.32 5.16 -7.81
C LYS A 70 -40.51 5.61 -8.63
N GLU A 71 -41.72 5.34 -8.13
CA GLU A 71 -42.94 5.91 -8.69
C GLU A 71 -43.17 7.31 -8.13
N VAL A 72 -43.29 8.29 -9.02
CA VAL A 72 -43.59 9.68 -8.68
C VAL A 72 -44.89 10.12 -9.35
N LYS A 73 -45.71 10.89 -8.63
CA LYS A 73 -46.92 11.51 -9.18
C LYS A 73 -46.55 12.83 -9.81
N VAL A 74 -46.62 12.91 -11.13
CA VAL A 74 -46.35 14.13 -11.90
C VAL A 74 -47.68 14.72 -12.34
N LYS A 75 -47.82 16.05 -12.20
CA LYS A 75 -49.04 16.75 -12.59
C LYS A 75 -49.16 16.80 -14.12
N LYS A 76 -50.29 16.37 -14.67
CA LYS A 76 -50.58 16.45 -16.10
C LYS A 76 -50.71 17.91 -16.53
N LYS A 77 -50.33 18.20 -17.79
CA LYS A 77 -50.47 19.53 -18.38
C LYS A 77 -51.96 19.84 -18.57
N LYS A 78 -52.46 20.93 -17.96
CA LYS A 78 -53.85 21.36 -18.12
C LYS A 78 -54.17 21.72 -19.57
N LYS A 79 -55.35 21.34 -20.05
CA LYS A 79 -55.84 21.73 -21.39
C LYS A 79 -56.60 23.05 -21.33
N SER A 80 -57.17 23.42 -20.18
CA SER A 80 -57.81 24.70 -19.89
C SER A 80 -57.57 25.15 -18.43
N GLU A 81 -57.61 26.47 -18.16
CA GLU A 81 -57.48 27.02 -16.79
C GLU A 81 -58.60 26.56 -15.84
N LYS A 82 -59.75 26.12 -16.37
CA LYS A 82 -60.89 25.60 -15.58
C LYS A 82 -60.76 24.12 -15.21
N ASP A 83 -59.74 23.41 -15.71
CA ASP A 83 -59.58 21.98 -15.45
C ASP A 83 -59.00 21.72 -14.05
N LYS A 84 -59.51 20.66 -13.39
CA LYS A 84 -58.96 20.15 -12.13
C LYS A 84 -57.56 19.57 -12.36
N ASP A 85 -56.74 19.64 -11.32
CA ASP A 85 -55.41 19.05 -11.33
C ASP A 85 -55.51 17.52 -11.45
N GLU A 86 -54.98 16.98 -12.54
CA GLU A 86 -54.87 15.53 -12.76
C GLU A 86 -53.40 15.12 -12.63
N TYR A 87 -53.13 13.96 -12.02
CA TYR A 87 -51.78 13.44 -11.82
C TYR A 87 -51.60 12.12 -12.57
N GLU A 88 -50.42 11.92 -13.14
CA GLU A 88 -49.96 10.65 -13.72
C GLU A 88 -48.80 10.09 -12.90
N THR A 89 -48.76 8.77 -12.76
CA THR A 89 -47.61 8.09 -12.14
C THR A 89 -46.54 7.90 -13.21
N LYS A 90 -45.32 8.38 -12.95
CA LYS A 90 -44.12 8.09 -13.75
C LYS A 90 -43.13 7.31 -12.92
N THR A 91 -42.44 6.38 -13.55
CA THR A 91 -41.26 5.74 -12.96
C THR A 91 -40.04 6.60 -13.25
N GLU A 92 -39.40 7.09 -12.19
CA GLU A 92 -38.10 7.73 -12.26
C GLU A 92 -37.01 6.76 -11.81
N GLU A 93 -35.87 6.78 -12.52
CA GLU A 93 -34.67 6.04 -12.13
C GLU A 93 -33.71 6.98 -11.40
N LYS A 94 -33.36 6.62 -10.16
CA LYS A 94 -32.33 7.31 -9.40
C LYS A 94 -31.10 6.43 -9.30
N GLN A 95 -29.94 7.00 -9.62
CA GLN A 95 -28.67 6.32 -9.44
C GLN A 95 -28.01 6.73 -8.13
N ARG A 96 -27.41 5.77 -7.43
CA ARG A 96 -26.50 6.04 -6.33
C ARG A 96 -25.27 5.14 -6.41
N LYS A 97 -24.17 5.62 -5.85
CA LYS A 97 -22.89 4.93 -5.82
C LYS A 97 -22.48 4.64 -4.38
N VAL A 98 -22.01 3.43 -4.12
CA VAL A 98 -21.47 3.01 -2.82
C VAL A 98 -20.07 2.48 -3.04
N ASN A 99 -19.08 3.02 -2.32
CA ASN A 99 -17.75 2.44 -2.27
C ASN A 99 -17.68 1.39 -1.15
N GLN A 100 -16.99 0.28 -1.40
CA GLN A 100 -16.75 -0.79 -0.45
C GLN A 100 -15.26 -1.07 -0.39
N ASN A 101 -14.73 -1.20 0.83
CA ASN A 101 -13.36 -1.65 1.10
C ASN A 101 -13.43 -2.81 2.09
N ILE A 102 -13.17 -4.02 1.63
CA ILE A 102 -13.44 -5.25 2.39
C ILE A 102 -12.48 -6.37 2.00
N LEU A 103 -12.30 -7.36 2.87
CA LEU A 103 -11.51 -8.54 2.56
C LEU A 103 -12.36 -9.56 1.78
N ILE A 104 -11.85 -10.05 0.65
CA ILE A 104 -12.38 -11.24 -0.02
C ILE A 104 -11.50 -12.45 0.30
N ASN A 105 -12.14 -13.56 0.66
CA ASN A 105 -11.52 -14.83 0.98
C ASN A 105 -11.78 -15.79 -0.18
N ILE A 106 -10.73 -16.35 -0.76
CA ILE A 106 -10.80 -17.26 -1.91
C ILE A 106 -10.25 -18.62 -1.47
N PRO A 107 -11.11 -19.59 -1.14
CA PRO A 107 -10.69 -20.92 -0.75
C PRO A 107 -10.21 -21.72 -1.97
N ILE A 108 -8.97 -22.20 -1.91
CA ILE A 108 -8.33 -22.94 -2.98
C ILE A 108 -7.77 -24.28 -2.50
N LYS A 109 -7.61 -25.18 -3.47
CA LYS A 109 -6.71 -26.32 -3.39
C LYS A 109 -5.59 -26.11 -4.41
N SER A 110 -4.36 -26.42 -4.03
CA SER A 110 -3.18 -26.29 -4.90
C SER A 110 -2.36 -27.58 -4.92
N GLU A 111 -2.00 -28.05 -6.11
CA GLU A 111 -1.15 -29.23 -6.35
C GLU A 111 -0.32 -28.99 -7.60
N ASN A 112 0.96 -29.42 -7.62
CA ASN A 112 1.84 -29.33 -8.80
C ASN A 112 1.88 -27.94 -9.46
N ASN A 113 2.03 -26.88 -8.66
CA ASN A 113 2.01 -25.47 -9.09
C ASN A 113 0.73 -25.01 -9.81
N LYS A 114 -0.38 -25.75 -9.67
CA LYS A 114 -1.70 -25.38 -10.15
C LYS A 114 -2.63 -25.14 -8.97
N TYR A 115 -3.72 -24.42 -9.21
CA TYR A 115 -4.74 -24.17 -8.19
C TYR A 115 -6.16 -24.23 -8.79
N VAL A 116 -7.12 -24.49 -7.91
CA VAL A 116 -8.56 -24.47 -8.21
C VAL A 116 -9.30 -23.88 -7.01
N VAL A 117 -10.31 -23.07 -7.27
CA VAL A 117 -11.20 -22.49 -6.25
C VAL A 117 -12.21 -23.55 -5.85
N VAL A 118 -12.11 -24.08 -4.63
CA VAL A 118 -12.88 -25.25 -4.18
C VAL A 118 -14.15 -24.91 -3.42
N GLU A 119 -14.39 -23.63 -3.16
CA GLU A 119 -15.56 -23.12 -2.44
C GLU A 119 -15.91 -21.71 -2.94
N TYR A 120 -17.15 -21.26 -2.72
CA TYR A 120 -17.56 -19.90 -3.06
C TYR A 120 -16.75 -18.86 -2.26
N PRO A 121 -16.15 -17.86 -2.93
CA PRO A 121 -15.50 -16.76 -2.23
C PRO A 121 -16.46 -15.99 -1.33
N TYR A 122 -15.98 -15.53 -0.18
CA TYR A 122 -16.80 -14.84 0.81
C TYR A 122 -16.09 -13.61 1.36
N PHE A 123 -16.87 -12.63 1.84
CA PHE A 123 -16.34 -11.37 2.33
C PHE A 123 -16.27 -11.33 3.85
N THR A 124 -15.24 -10.70 4.39
CA THR A 124 -15.07 -10.44 5.83
C THR A 124 -14.54 -9.02 6.06
N PRO A 125 -14.80 -8.40 7.21
CA PRO A 125 -14.14 -7.15 7.58
C PRO A 125 -12.61 -7.28 7.51
N ILE A 126 -11.93 -6.17 7.23
CA ILE A 126 -10.47 -6.10 7.32
C ILE A 126 -10.12 -6.10 8.83
N PRO A 127 -9.36 -7.08 9.33
CA PRO A 127 -8.98 -7.11 10.74
C PRO A 127 -8.13 -5.89 11.11
N ASP A 128 -8.31 -5.39 12.33
CA ASP A 128 -7.35 -4.46 12.91
C ASP A 128 -6.01 -5.18 13.10
N SER A 129 -4.98 -4.75 12.37
CA SER A 129 -3.66 -5.34 12.34
C SER A 129 -2.64 -4.60 13.21
N GLN A 130 -3.08 -3.59 13.98
CA GLN A 130 -2.16 -2.80 14.80
C GLN A 130 -1.66 -3.60 16.01
N LEU A 131 -0.35 -3.85 16.06
CA LEU A 131 0.31 -4.42 17.24
C LEU A 131 0.79 -3.28 18.17
N ASN A 132 -0.07 -2.88 19.10
CA ASN A 132 0.20 -1.74 19.98
C ASN A 132 1.17 -2.03 21.16
N LYS A 133 1.67 -3.27 21.29
CA LYS A 133 2.54 -3.70 22.39
C LYS A 133 3.99 -4.04 21.97
N ALA A 134 4.42 -3.55 20.81
CA ALA A 134 5.83 -3.64 20.41
C ALA A 134 6.65 -2.48 20.99
N LYS A 135 7.94 -2.72 21.22
CA LYS A 135 8.90 -1.64 21.51
C LYS A 135 9.53 -1.17 20.20
N MET A 136 9.88 0.11 20.14
CA MET A 136 10.73 0.63 19.08
C MET A 136 12.08 -0.08 19.09
N VAL A 137 12.67 -0.23 17.92
CA VAL A 137 14.03 -0.76 17.80
C VAL A 137 15.01 0.21 18.46
N GLU A 138 15.90 -0.32 19.29
CA GLU A 138 16.92 0.46 19.98
C GLU A 138 18.30 0.25 19.34
N ASP A 139 19.21 1.18 19.60
CA ASP A 139 20.63 1.06 19.23
C ASP A 139 21.25 -0.18 19.90
N ASN A 140 21.56 -1.19 19.09
CA ASN A 140 22.14 -2.46 19.54
C ASN A 140 23.58 -2.34 20.07
N LEU A 141 24.21 -1.18 19.90
CA LEU A 141 25.55 -0.88 20.40
C LEU A 141 25.53 0.17 21.52
N LYS A 142 24.36 0.55 22.06
CA LYS A 142 24.22 1.66 23.02
C LYS A 142 25.16 1.60 24.22
N ASP A 143 25.48 0.39 24.68
CA ASP A 143 26.32 0.12 25.86
C ASP A 143 27.81 -0.05 25.49
N ASN A 144 28.15 -0.03 24.20
CA ASN A 144 29.53 -0.13 23.73
C ASN A 144 30.27 1.20 23.92
N LYS A 145 31.60 1.10 24.05
CA LYS A 145 32.46 2.29 24.11
C LYS A 145 32.29 3.10 22.83
N ARG A 146 31.97 4.39 23.00
CA ARG A 146 31.93 5.37 21.92
C ARG A 146 33.29 6.04 21.75
N GLU A 147 33.56 6.50 20.54
CA GLU A 147 34.70 7.35 20.24
C GLU A 147 34.24 8.72 19.76
N ASP A 148 35.02 9.76 20.09
CA ASP A 148 34.84 11.09 19.52
C ASP A 148 35.93 11.35 18.48
N ASN A 149 35.57 11.20 17.21
CA ASN A 149 36.47 11.43 16.08
C ASN A 149 35.89 12.53 15.17
N PRO A 150 36.37 13.79 15.29
CA PRO A 150 35.84 14.91 14.54
C PRO A 150 35.92 14.74 13.02
N LYS A 151 36.94 14.05 12.51
CA LYS A 151 37.10 13.82 11.06
C LYS A 151 36.06 12.84 10.52
N ALA A 152 35.74 11.79 11.30
CA ALA A 152 34.69 10.85 10.92
C ALA A 152 33.31 11.51 10.97
N LYS A 153 33.05 12.34 11.99
CA LYS A 153 31.80 13.11 12.09
C LYS A 153 31.63 14.09 10.94
N ALA A 154 32.66 14.87 10.60
CA ALA A 154 32.63 15.78 9.46
C ALA A 154 32.37 15.04 8.14
N PHE A 155 33.00 13.88 7.94
CA PHE A 155 32.71 13.03 6.79
C PHE A 155 31.25 12.60 6.72
N ILE A 156 30.65 12.21 7.86
CA ILE A 156 29.23 11.80 7.92
C ILE A 156 28.31 12.97 7.58
N GLU A 157 28.60 14.17 8.07
CA GLU A 157 27.85 15.38 7.75
C GLU A 157 27.91 15.68 6.23
N ASP A 158 29.12 15.67 5.65
CA ASP A 158 29.32 15.85 4.21
C ASP A 158 28.65 14.74 3.39
N PHE A 159 28.73 13.49 3.87
CA PHE A 159 28.10 12.34 3.24
C PHE A 159 26.59 12.53 3.13
N PHE A 160 25.90 12.90 4.23
CA PHE A 160 24.44 13.08 4.20
C PHE A 160 24.00 14.28 3.36
N ASN A 161 24.78 15.37 3.35
CA ASN A 161 24.51 16.50 2.46
C ASN A 161 24.59 16.10 0.98
N LYS A 162 25.58 15.28 0.61
CA LYS A 162 25.69 14.73 -0.75
C LYS A 162 24.61 13.69 -1.04
N TYR A 163 24.38 12.74 -0.12
CA TYR A 163 23.31 11.75 -0.24
C TYR A 163 21.95 12.39 -0.51
N ALA A 164 21.62 13.49 0.17
CA ALA A 164 20.36 14.20 -0.04
C ALA A 164 20.27 14.89 -1.41
N SER A 165 21.38 15.44 -1.92
CA SER A 165 21.41 16.32 -3.10
C SER A 165 21.82 15.64 -4.41
N SER A 166 22.57 14.54 -4.34
CA SER A 166 23.24 13.91 -5.49
C SER A 166 22.44 12.75 -6.07
N LYS A 167 22.77 12.39 -7.32
CA LYS A 167 22.33 11.14 -7.95
C LYS A 167 23.26 9.99 -7.54
N SER A 168 22.81 8.75 -7.75
CA SER A 168 23.60 7.55 -7.40
C SER A 168 25.02 7.56 -7.99
N ASP A 169 25.19 7.94 -9.25
CA ASP A 169 26.52 7.93 -9.91
C ASP A 169 27.54 8.85 -9.21
N ASP A 170 27.09 9.99 -8.69
CA ASP A 170 27.95 10.97 -7.99
C ASP A 170 28.39 10.45 -6.60
N MET A 171 27.70 9.44 -6.07
CA MET A 171 27.96 8.85 -4.75
C MET A 171 28.98 7.71 -4.79
N ALA A 172 29.41 7.27 -5.99
CA ALA A 172 30.30 6.12 -6.15
C ALA A 172 31.66 6.24 -5.43
N TYR A 173 32.15 7.46 -5.26
CA TYR A 173 33.40 7.74 -4.53
C TYR A 173 33.24 7.77 -3.01
N LEU A 174 32.01 7.66 -2.50
CA LEU A 174 31.69 7.79 -1.08
C LEU A 174 31.10 6.50 -0.49
N MET A 175 30.54 5.61 -1.31
CA MET A 175 29.96 4.36 -0.83
C MET A 175 30.02 3.19 -1.82
N ASP A 176 30.00 1.95 -1.31
CA ASP A 176 30.13 0.74 -2.13
C ASP A 176 28.91 0.48 -3.03
N ASN A 177 27.69 0.79 -2.53
CA ASN A 177 26.43 0.66 -3.26
C ASN A 177 25.84 2.06 -3.48
N PRO A 178 26.18 2.75 -4.58
CA PRO A 178 25.90 4.18 -4.70
C PRO A 178 24.40 4.45 -4.79
N GLU A 179 23.92 5.31 -3.90
CA GLU A 179 22.53 5.77 -3.85
C GLU A 179 22.50 7.24 -3.41
N GLY A 180 21.54 7.99 -3.93
CA GLY A 180 21.29 9.38 -3.56
C GLY A 180 19.82 9.74 -3.78
N LEU A 181 19.35 10.79 -3.11
CA LEU A 181 17.95 11.23 -3.12
C LEU A 181 17.66 12.24 -4.24
N GLU A 182 18.60 12.45 -5.15
CA GLU A 182 18.47 13.27 -6.35
C GLU A 182 17.99 14.71 -6.09
N GLY A 183 18.30 15.26 -4.92
CA GLY A 183 17.93 16.63 -4.55
C GLY A 183 16.45 16.83 -4.23
N THR A 184 15.71 15.75 -4.01
CA THR A 184 14.32 15.81 -3.52
C THR A 184 14.24 16.15 -2.03
N ARG A 185 15.35 15.94 -1.30
CA ARG A 185 15.46 16.09 0.15
C ARG A 185 16.65 16.96 0.51
N GLU A 186 16.63 17.49 1.72
CA GLU A 186 17.73 18.26 2.32
C GLU A 186 17.94 17.84 3.78
N VAL A 187 19.19 17.91 4.24
CA VAL A 187 19.51 17.77 5.67
C VAL A 187 19.08 19.03 6.39
N SER A 188 18.09 18.94 7.28
CA SER A 188 17.71 20.06 8.16
C SER A 188 18.64 20.13 9.37
N GLN A 189 18.82 19.00 10.06
CA GLN A 189 19.65 18.93 11.25
C GLN A 189 20.16 17.50 11.47
N ILE A 190 21.45 17.35 11.77
CA ILE A 190 21.97 16.12 12.36
C ILE A 190 21.89 16.26 13.88
N ARG A 191 21.05 15.43 14.51
CA ARG A 191 20.79 15.50 15.96
C ARG A 191 21.85 14.77 16.76
N GLU A 192 22.27 13.60 16.29
CA GLU A 192 23.29 12.80 16.97
C GLU A 192 24.09 11.96 15.98
N ILE A 193 25.40 11.86 16.25
CA ILE A 193 26.30 10.89 15.62
C ILE A 193 27.01 10.12 16.73
N ARG A 194 26.71 8.82 16.84
CA ARG A 194 27.40 7.90 17.76
C ARG A 194 28.38 7.05 16.96
N LEU A 195 29.67 7.16 17.26
CA LEU A 195 30.70 6.35 16.62
C LEU A 195 31.13 5.21 17.54
N TYR A 196 31.00 3.99 17.03
CA TYR A 196 31.46 2.79 17.70
C TYR A 196 32.69 2.25 16.95
N PRO A 197 33.89 2.26 17.55
CA PRO A 197 35.10 1.79 16.89
C PRO A 197 35.05 0.26 16.65
N LYS A 198 35.55 -0.16 15.49
CA LYS A 198 35.64 -1.56 15.06
C LYS A 198 36.99 -1.77 14.37
N GLY A 199 38.06 -1.87 15.17
CA GLY A 199 39.43 -1.83 14.63
C GLY A 199 39.76 -0.42 14.13
N ASP A 200 40.20 -0.30 12.87
CA ASP A 200 40.45 0.98 12.20
C ASP A 200 39.19 1.61 11.56
N ASP A 201 38.08 0.88 11.59
CA ASP A 201 36.77 1.24 11.03
C ASP A 201 35.81 1.71 12.13
N TYR A 202 34.64 2.23 11.72
CA TYR A 202 33.56 2.62 12.63
C TYR A 202 32.21 2.03 12.20
N VAL A 203 31.36 1.77 13.19
CA VAL A 203 29.90 1.72 12.99
C VAL A 203 29.33 3.03 13.53
N ALA A 204 28.75 3.85 12.65
CA ALA A 204 28.11 5.10 13.03
C ALA A 204 26.60 4.91 13.13
N LYS A 205 26.00 5.32 14.24
CA LYS A 205 24.54 5.47 14.39
C LYS A 205 24.21 6.95 14.30
N VAL A 206 23.35 7.31 13.36
CA VAL A 206 23.05 8.70 13.03
C VAL A 206 21.56 8.97 13.14
N GLU A 207 21.21 9.99 13.90
CA GLU A 207 19.86 10.54 14.00
C GLU A 207 19.83 11.87 13.24
N ILE A 208 19.00 11.95 12.21
CA ILE A 208 18.96 13.09 11.27
C ILE A 208 17.52 13.51 11.01
N LEU A 209 17.29 14.82 10.99
CA LEU A 209 16.08 15.43 10.46
C LEU A 209 16.31 15.75 8.98
N MET A 210 15.58 15.05 8.12
CA MET A 210 15.52 15.34 6.69
C MET A 210 14.25 16.14 6.41
N LYS A 211 14.30 17.05 5.43
CA LYS A 211 13.11 17.76 4.95
C LYS A 211 12.97 17.65 3.44
N ASP A 212 11.75 17.81 2.97
CA ASP A 212 11.48 17.99 1.54
C ASP A 212 12.02 19.34 1.09
N LYS A 213 12.65 19.39 -0.09
CA LYS A 213 13.30 20.63 -0.57
C LYS A 213 12.36 21.84 -0.64
N ASP A 214 11.11 21.62 -1.03
CA ASP A 214 10.11 22.66 -1.23
C ASP A 214 9.07 22.73 -0.09
N SER A 215 9.35 22.13 1.07
CA SER A 215 8.40 22.06 2.18
C SER A 215 9.09 22.14 3.55
N PRO A 216 8.46 22.79 4.55
CA PRO A 216 8.99 22.83 5.91
C PRO A 216 8.79 21.49 6.67
N LEU A 217 8.24 20.46 6.03
CA LEU A 217 8.00 19.17 6.66
C LEU A 217 9.32 18.45 6.93
N GLU A 218 9.57 18.15 8.19
CA GLU A 218 10.73 17.39 8.65
C GLU A 218 10.35 15.97 9.06
N ASN A 219 11.23 15.01 8.75
CA ASN A 219 11.14 13.62 9.18
C ASN A 219 12.38 13.24 9.96
N LEU A 220 12.16 12.66 11.14
CA LEU A 220 13.21 12.02 11.89
C LEU A 220 13.54 10.67 11.27
N GLU A 221 14.77 10.52 10.83
CA GLU A 221 15.28 9.31 10.19
C GLU A 221 16.49 8.80 10.96
N HIS A 222 16.65 7.47 10.97
CA HIS A 222 17.76 6.79 11.61
C HIS A 222 18.58 6.02 10.59
N TYR A 223 19.89 6.14 10.71
CA TYR A 223 20.83 5.46 9.84
C TYR A 223 21.89 4.73 10.65
N THR A 224 22.31 3.56 10.15
CA THR A 224 23.55 2.90 10.55
C THR A 224 24.48 2.91 9.35
N LEU A 225 25.71 3.41 9.54
CA LEU A 225 26.77 3.42 8.53
C LEU A 225 27.93 2.54 9.00
N ASP A 226 28.35 1.60 8.17
CA ASP A 226 29.65 0.96 8.30
C ASP A 226 30.68 1.82 7.56
N ILE A 227 31.59 2.44 8.29
CA ILE A 227 32.57 3.40 7.75
C ILE A 227 33.96 2.79 7.82
N THR A 228 34.65 2.82 6.69
CA THR A 228 36.05 2.39 6.56
C THR A 228 36.91 3.49 5.95
N LYS A 229 38.22 3.23 5.82
CA LYS A 229 39.13 4.09 5.07
C LYS A 229 39.50 3.46 3.73
N LYS A 230 39.23 4.18 2.64
CA LYS A 230 39.64 3.86 1.27
C LYS A 230 40.53 4.98 0.76
N ASP A 231 41.77 4.63 0.35
CA ASP A 231 42.78 5.61 -0.08
C ASP A 231 43.02 6.75 0.92
N GLY A 232 42.99 6.41 2.21
CA GLY A 232 43.18 7.36 3.32
C GLY A 232 42.00 8.28 3.62
N LYS A 233 40.88 8.14 2.91
CA LYS A 233 39.63 8.89 3.11
C LYS A 233 38.55 7.99 3.69
N TYR A 234 37.65 8.56 4.49
CA TYR A 234 36.49 7.81 4.96
C TYR A 234 35.55 7.46 3.81
N TYR A 235 34.91 6.30 3.92
CA TYR A 235 34.10 5.70 2.88
C TYR A 235 33.02 4.81 3.53
N VAL A 236 31.79 4.87 3.03
CA VAL A 236 30.66 4.08 3.54
C VAL A 236 30.62 2.73 2.85
N LYS A 237 30.96 1.67 3.58
CA LYS A 237 30.86 0.29 3.10
C LYS A 237 29.41 -0.18 2.99
N ASN A 238 28.58 0.23 3.94
CA ASN A 238 27.18 -0.16 4.01
C ASN A 238 26.36 0.92 4.72
N MET A 239 25.13 1.12 4.26
CA MET A 239 24.15 2.00 4.89
C MET A 239 22.83 1.26 5.05
N THR A 240 22.19 1.43 6.21
CA THR A 240 20.83 0.91 6.46
C THR A 240 19.98 1.97 7.17
N ASN A 241 18.72 2.13 6.78
CA ASN A 241 17.75 3.03 7.39
C ASN A 241 17.19 2.48 8.72
N SER A 242 18.07 2.18 9.67
CA SER A 242 17.69 1.80 11.04
C SER A 242 18.78 2.16 12.05
N ILE A 243 18.40 2.41 13.31
CA ILE A 243 19.34 2.59 14.43
C ILE A 243 19.77 1.24 15.03
N GLY A 244 19.07 0.15 14.72
CA GLY A 244 19.34 -1.19 15.27
C GLY A 244 18.69 -2.30 14.46
N GLY A 245 19.24 -3.51 14.59
CA GLY A 245 18.87 -4.71 13.84
C GLY A 245 19.92 -5.78 14.07
#